data_AF-A0A3Q9BQ45-F1
#
_entry.id   AF-A0A3Q9BQ45-F1
#
_cell.length_a   1.000
_cell.length_b   1.000
_cell.length_c   1.000
_cell.angle_alpha   90.00
_cell.angle_beta   90.00
_cell.angle_gamma   90.00
#
_symmetry.space_group_name_H-M   'P 1'
#
loop_
_entity.id
_entity.type
_entity.pdbx_description
1 polymer ?
#
loop_
_entity_poly.entity_id
_entity_poly.type
_entity_poly.pdbx_seq_one_letter_code
_entity_poly.pdbx_strand_id
1 'polypeptide(L)'
;MKLSEQNLGLLTAAKIGDPSALNHVLILCQPDIRRYAQRHCAISDVDDAVQESLLILSRKIGTVQALAAFSGWLFKVVARECRRLGRKMLRYDPYEEEKLESWLNTRSTDQLRLELIQALESLPQDYREIILLRDFEELTIGEIAQHLGLTPGASKSRLHRARLLAREYLLGSQ
;
A
#
# COMPACT_ATOMS: atom_id res chain seq x y z
N MET A 1 -1.34 6.63 9.54
CA MET A 1 -0.48 7.68 10.11
C MET A 1 -0.95 9.08 9.69
N LYS A 2 -1.41 9.90 10.63
CA LYS A 2 -1.56 11.35 10.39
C LYS A 2 -0.23 12.02 10.74
N LEU A 3 0.39 12.69 9.77
CA LEU A 3 1.56 13.55 9.99
C LEU A 3 1.05 14.86 10.59
N SER A 4 1.01 14.99 11.93
CA SER A 4 0.78 16.28 12.58
C SER A 4 1.97 17.22 12.34
N GLU A 5 1.80 18.53 12.50
CA GLU A 5 2.88 19.52 12.38
C GLU A 5 4.08 19.20 13.31
N GLN A 6 3.81 18.69 14.51
CA GLN A 6 4.86 18.21 15.43
C GLN A 6 5.65 17.01 14.87
N ASN A 7 5.00 16.12 14.09
CA ASN A 7 5.66 14.97 13.48
C ASN A 7 6.58 15.38 12.32
N LEU A 8 6.31 16.49 11.63
CA LEU A 8 7.17 17.00 10.54
C LEU A 8 8.54 17.46 11.05
N GLY A 9 8.59 18.15 12.21
CA GLY A 9 9.84 18.58 12.83
C GLY A 9 10.71 17.39 13.26
N LEU A 10 10.10 16.39 13.91
CA LEU A 10 10.74 15.13 14.30
C LEU A 10 11.30 14.37 13.10
N LEU A 11 10.53 14.24 12.02
CA LEU A 11 10.99 13.57 10.80
C LEU A 11 12.15 14.32 10.14
N THR A 12 12.13 15.65 10.14
CA THR A 12 13.22 16.45 9.59
C THR A 12 14.51 16.24 10.36
N ALA A 13 14.45 16.30 11.70
CA ALA A 13 15.60 16.05 12.57
C ALA A 13 16.15 14.62 12.40
N ALA A 14 15.27 13.62 12.34
CA ALA A 14 15.67 12.23 12.12
C ALA A 14 16.35 12.03 10.74
N LYS A 15 15.87 12.72 9.69
CA LYS A 15 16.47 12.67 8.34
C LYS A 15 17.90 13.22 8.29
N ILE A 16 18.20 14.25 9.07
CA ILE A 16 19.53 14.85 9.13
C ILE A 16 20.47 14.14 10.12
N GLY A 17 20.01 13.05 10.75
CA GLY A 17 20.84 12.17 11.57
C GLY A 17 20.72 12.35 13.08
N ASP A 18 19.70 13.07 13.59
CA ASP A 18 19.45 13.15 15.04
C ASP A 18 19.00 11.77 15.59
N PRO A 19 19.79 11.13 16.48
CA PRO A 19 19.46 9.81 17.01
C PRO A 19 18.22 9.79 17.90
N SER A 20 17.97 10.86 18.66
CA SER A 20 16.80 10.97 19.56
C SER A 20 15.52 11.13 18.74
N ALA A 21 15.56 12.00 17.74
CA ALA A 21 14.45 12.17 16.80
C ALA A 21 14.16 10.87 16.04
N LEU A 22 15.21 10.16 15.60
CA LEU A 22 15.05 8.87 14.93
C LEU A 22 14.36 7.85 15.84
N ASN A 23 14.81 7.71 17.10
CA ASN A 23 14.19 6.79 18.05
C ASN A 23 12.70 7.09 18.26
N HIS A 24 12.34 8.37 18.40
CA HIS A 24 10.93 8.78 18.48
C HIS A 24 10.13 8.44 17.22
N VAL A 25 10.70 8.66 16.03
CA VAL A 25 10.04 8.28 14.77
C VAL A 25 9.80 6.77 14.72
N LEU A 26 10.77 5.95 15.14
CA LEU A 26 10.61 4.48 15.17
C LEU A 26 9.46 4.07 16.10
N ILE A 27 9.40 4.64 17.31
CA ILE A 27 8.33 4.37 18.29
C ILE A 27 6.96 4.78 17.73
N LEU A 28 6.86 5.97 17.13
CA LEU A 28 5.62 6.47 16.55
C LEU A 28 5.14 5.62 15.36
N CYS A 29 6.06 5.10 14.56
CA CYS A 29 5.72 4.33 13.36
C CYS A 29 5.37 2.86 13.66
N GLN A 30 5.95 2.27 14.72
CA GLN A 30 5.80 0.84 15.02
C GLN A 30 4.34 0.36 15.07
N PRO A 31 3.38 1.03 15.74
CA PRO A 31 1.99 0.57 15.79
C PRO A 31 1.30 0.54 14.41
N ASP A 32 1.59 1.53 13.57
CA ASP A 32 1.04 1.63 12.21
C ASP A 32 1.68 0.59 11.28
N ILE A 33 2.99 0.38 11.39
CA ILE A 33 3.72 -0.70 10.69
C ILE A 33 3.11 -2.06 11.07
N ARG A 34 2.94 -2.34 12.37
CA ARG A 34 2.37 -3.60 12.86
C ARG A 34 0.95 -3.82 12.36
N ARG A 35 0.09 -2.80 12.42
CA ARG A 35 -1.29 -2.89 11.93
C ARG A 35 -1.36 -3.14 10.43
N TYR A 36 -0.44 -2.54 9.68
CA TYR A 36 -0.33 -2.79 8.24
C TYR A 36 0.17 -4.21 7.97
N ALA A 37 1.20 -4.67 8.66
CA ALA A 37 1.75 -6.01 8.54
C ALA A 37 0.72 -7.09 8.86
N GLN A 38 -0.06 -6.96 9.95
CA GLN A 38 -1.12 -7.91 10.32
C GLN A 38 -2.18 -8.12 9.23
N ARG A 39 -2.35 -7.16 8.32
CA ARG A 39 -3.32 -7.25 7.20
C ARG A 39 -2.71 -7.84 5.92
N HIS A 40 -1.39 -7.84 5.79
CA HIS A 40 -0.71 -8.12 4.52
C HIS A 40 0.37 -9.21 4.60
N CYS A 41 0.84 -9.56 5.80
CA CYS A 41 1.77 -10.66 6.09
C CYS A 41 0.99 -11.93 6.46
N ALA A 42 1.64 -13.09 6.32
CA ALA A 42 1.23 -14.28 7.07
C ALA A 42 1.37 -14.00 8.58
N ILE A 43 0.52 -14.61 9.42
CA ILE A 43 0.51 -14.37 10.87
C ILE A 43 1.89 -14.65 11.50
N SER A 44 2.59 -15.68 11.02
CA SER A 44 3.93 -16.06 11.48
C SER A 44 5.00 -15.01 11.20
N ASP A 45 4.80 -14.15 10.20
CA ASP A 45 5.83 -13.27 9.66
C ASP A 45 5.68 -11.83 10.14
N VAL A 46 4.61 -11.52 10.91
CA VAL A 46 4.28 -10.15 11.31
C VAL A 46 5.40 -9.51 12.13
N ASP A 47 5.93 -10.21 13.12
CA ASP A 47 6.97 -9.65 14.01
C ASP A 47 8.27 -9.40 13.26
N ASP A 48 8.68 -10.35 12.41
CA ASP A 48 9.86 -10.22 11.54
C ASP A 48 9.70 -9.06 10.55
N ALA A 49 8.54 -8.94 9.90
CA ALA A 49 8.27 -7.85 8.97
C ALA A 49 8.30 -6.48 9.65
N VAL A 50 7.77 -6.38 10.88
CA VAL A 50 7.82 -5.15 11.68
C VAL A 50 9.28 -4.79 12.00
N GLN A 51 10.06 -5.77 12.46
CA GLN A 51 11.46 -5.55 12.84
C GLN A 51 12.30 -5.10 11.63
N GLU A 52 12.21 -5.82 10.51
CA GLU A 52 12.95 -5.48 9.29
C GLU A 52 12.52 -4.12 8.73
N SER A 53 11.23 -3.80 8.78
CA SER A 53 10.74 -2.49 8.34
C SER A 53 11.30 -1.34 9.19
N LEU A 54 11.40 -1.53 10.52
CA LEU A 54 11.99 -0.55 11.42
C LEU A 54 13.50 -0.39 11.21
N LEU A 55 14.22 -1.48 10.93
CA LEU A 55 15.65 -1.45 10.58
C LEU A 55 15.90 -0.74 9.23
N ILE A 56 15.03 -0.96 8.24
CA ILE A 56 15.11 -0.25 6.96
C ILE A 56 14.78 1.22 7.17
N LEU A 57 13.74 1.53 7.94
CA LEU A 57 13.37 2.89 8.31
C LEU A 57 14.58 3.62 8.93
N SER A 58 15.23 3.03 9.93
CA SER A 58 16.37 3.67 10.60
C SER A 58 17.55 3.95 9.68
N ARG A 59 17.81 3.07 8.70
CA ARG A 59 18.93 3.22 7.76
C ARG A 59 18.63 4.14 6.58
N LYS A 60 17.36 4.21 6.17
CA LYS A 60 16.96 4.85 4.91
C LYS A 60 16.09 6.09 5.06
N ILE A 61 15.72 6.49 6.28
CA ILE A 61 14.89 7.68 6.50
C ILE A 61 15.44 8.94 5.80
N GLY A 62 16.77 9.12 5.77
CA GLY A 62 17.44 10.24 5.09
C GLY A 62 17.23 10.28 3.57
N THR A 63 16.85 9.16 2.95
CA THR A 63 16.61 9.08 1.48
C THR A 63 15.23 9.59 1.05
N VAL A 64 14.31 9.78 2.00
CA VAL A 64 12.96 10.25 1.71
C VAL A 64 13.03 11.70 1.24
N GLN A 65 12.69 11.98 -0.02
CA GLN A 65 12.84 13.32 -0.59
C GLN A 65 11.86 14.32 0.03
N ALA A 66 10.56 14.00 0.02
CA ALA A 66 9.50 14.84 0.55
C ALA A 66 8.87 14.24 1.82
N LEU A 67 8.63 15.07 2.85
CA LEU A 67 7.99 14.62 4.09
C LEU A 67 6.57 14.08 3.85
N ALA A 68 5.82 14.67 2.90
CA ALA A 68 4.51 14.18 2.49
C ALA A 68 4.54 12.75 1.89
N ALA A 69 5.70 12.32 1.34
CA ALA A 69 5.87 10.99 0.79
C ALA A 69 6.25 9.94 1.85
N PHE A 70 6.56 10.35 3.08
CA PHE A 70 7.09 9.47 4.12
C PHE A 70 6.18 8.29 4.43
N SER A 71 4.88 8.53 4.66
CA SER A 71 3.93 7.45 4.96
C SER A 71 3.79 6.46 3.81
N GLY A 72 3.73 6.95 2.57
CA GLY A 72 3.67 6.10 1.38
C GLY A 72 4.94 5.25 1.22
N TRP A 73 6.10 5.85 1.41
CA TRP A 73 7.38 5.14 1.40
C TRP A 73 7.45 4.08 2.52
N LEU A 74 7.04 4.42 3.74
CA LEU A 74 7.05 3.51 4.87
C LEU A 74 6.18 2.27 4.61
N PHE A 75 4.93 2.46 4.15
CA PHE A 75 4.06 1.32 3.87
C PHE A 75 4.53 0.48 2.66
N LYS A 76 5.24 1.09 1.69
CA LYS A 76 5.94 0.32 0.65
C LYS A 76 7.01 -0.59 1.25
N VAL A 77 7.79 -0.10 2.22
CA VAL A 77 8.78 -0.92 2.95
C VAL A 77 8.09 -2.09 3.65
N VAL A 78 7.02 -1.84 4.41
CA VAL A 78 6.29 -2.91 5.13
C VAL A 78 5.72 -3.95 4.17
N ALA A 79 5.10 -3.50 3.08
CA ALA A 79 4.53 -4.40 2.08
C ALA A 79 5.60 -5.30 1.45
N ARG A 80 6.78 -4.74 1.13
CA ARG A 80 7.92 -5.47 0.59
C ARG A 80 8.43 -6.54 1.56
N GLU A 81 8.56 -6.21 2.85
CA GLU A 81 9.03 -7.17 3.85
C GLU A 81 8.01 -8.30 4.10
N CYS A 82 6.71 -7.99 4.19
CA CYS A 82 5.67 -9.01 4.26
C CYS A 82 5.75 -10.01 3.11
N ARG A 83 5.92 -9.51 1.87
CA ARG A 83 6.01 -10.38 0.70
C ARG A 83 7.32 -11.14 0.65
N ARG A 84 8.45 -10.54 1.01
CA ARG A 84 9.76 -11.22 1.07
C ARG A 84 9.73 -12.42 2.02
N LEU A 85 9.13 -12.26 3.19
CA LEU A 85 9.00 -13.34 4.18
C LEU A 85 8.02 -14.42 3.68
N GLY A 86 6.89 -14.01 3.11
CA GLY A 86 5.95 -14.95 2.46
C GLY A 86 6.58 -15.76 1.33
N ARG A 87 7.43 -15.14 0.48
CA ARG A 87 8.20 -15.84 -0.58
C ARG A 87 9.17 -16.87 -0.01
N LYS A 88 9.82 -16.57 1.12
CA LYS A 88 10.75 -17.49 1.79
C LYS A 88 10.02 -18.74 2.28
N MET A 89 8.77 -18.59 2.71
CA MET A 89 7.92 -19.71 3.14
C MET A 89 7.32 -20.51 1.97
N LEU A 90 6.94 -19.85 0.87
CA LEU A 90 6.23 -20.47 -0.26
C LEU A 90 7.12 -20.93 -1.43
N ARG A 91 8.42 -20.56 -1.47
CA ARG A 91 9.34 -20.79 -2.62
C ARG A 91 8.78 -20.33 -3.98
N TYR A 92 7.75 -19.48 -3.99
CA TYR A 92 6.99 -19.07 -5.17
C TYR A 92 6.57 -17.61 -5.00
N ASP A 93 6.71 -16.82 -6.07
CA ASP A 93 6.21 -15.44 -6.14
C ASP A 93 4.92 -15.41 -7.01
N PRO A 94 3.72 -15.42 -6.40
CA PRO A 94 2.46 -15.37 -7.15
C PRO A 94 2.21 -14.05 -7.89
N TYR A 95 3.04 -13.02 -7.70
CA TYR A 95 2.81 -11.67 -8.23
C TYR A 95 3.90 -11.14 -9.17
N GLU A 96 4.96 -11.92 -9.44
CA GLU A 96 6.13 -11.50 -10.27
C GLU A 96 6.62 -10.08 -9.90
N GLU A 97 6.93 -9.83 -8.62
CA GLU A 97 7.14 -8.48 -8.06
C GLU A 97 8.27 -7.71 -8.76
N GLU A 98 9.34 -8.40 -9.12
CA GLU A 98 10.49 -7.80 -9.83
C GLU A 98 10.11 -7.32 -11.23
N LYS A 99 9.19 -8.03 -11.88
CA LYS A 99 8.61 -7.65 -13.17
C LYS A 99 7.62 -6.50 -13.02
N LEU A 100 6.83 -6.48 -11.95
CA LEU A 100 5.92 -5.37 -11.64
C LEU A 100 6.68 -4.09 -11.28
N GLU A 101 7.74 -4.17 -10.47
CA GLU A 101 8.59 -3.02 -10.16
C GLU A 101 9.32 -2.51 -11.40
N SER A 102 9.86 -3.40 -12.22
CA SER A 102 10.43 -3.03 -13.53
C SER A 102 9.40 -2.34 -14.42
N TRP A 103 8.19 -2.89 -14.52
CA TRP A 103 7.09 -2.29 -15.28
C TRP A 103 6.71 -0.90 -14.74
N LEU A 104 6.57 -0.74 -13.42
CA LEU A 104 6.27 0.55 -12.80
C LEU A 104 7.38 1.58 -13.00
N ASN A 105 8.66 1.16 -12.95
CA ASN A 105 9.81 2.05 -13.13
C ASN A 105 9.98 2.53 -14.57
N THR A 106 9.39 1.85 -15.56
CA THR A 106 9.38 2.33 -16.96
C THR A 106 8.35 3.42 -17.24
N ARG A 107 7.41 3.70 -16.34
CA ARG A 107 6.41 4.75 -16.50
C ARG A 107 6.64 5.91 -15.55
N SER A 108 6.33 7.13 -16.01
CA SER A 108 6.23 8.28 -15.10
C SER A 108 4.97 8.15 -14.23
N THR A 109 4.93 8.87 -13.10
CA THR A 109 3.74 8.88 -12.23
C THR A 109 2.50 9.40 -12.98
N ASP A 110 2.67 10.36 -13.89
CA ASP A 110 1.56 10.92 -14.66
C ASP A 110 1.05 9.97 -15.73
N GLN A 111 1.96 9.20 -16.34
CA GLN A 111 1.58 8.15 -17.28
C GLN A 111 0.78 7.04 -16.58
N LEU A 112 1.24 6.58 -15.42
CA LEU A 112 0.50 5.59 -14.62
C LEU A 112 -0.89 6.08 -14.20
N ARG A 113 -1.03 7.37 -13.88
CA ARG A 113 -2.33 7.98 -13.58
C ARG A 113 -3.27 7.94 -14.78
N LEU A 114 -2.78 8.30 -15.97
CA LEU A 114 -3.58 8.30 -17.18
C LEU A 114 -4.03 6.88 -17.55
N GLU A 115 -3.11 5.92 -17.53
CA GLU A 115 -3.39 4.50 -17.79
C GLU A 115 -4.42 3.94 -16.78
N LEU A 116 -4.31 4.32 -15.50
CA LEU A 116 -5.28 3.92 -14.47
C LEU A 116 -6.67 4.52 -14.71
N ILE A 117 -6.74 5.82 -15.05
CA ILE A 117 -8.02 6.48 -15.36
C ILE A 117 -8.70 5.77 -16.53
N GLN A 118 -7.97 5.52 -17.63
CA GLN A 118 -8.50 4.83 -18.80
C GLN A 118 -8.98 3.41 -18.47
N ALA A 119 -8.22 2.66 -17.66
CA ALA A 119 -8.61 1.33 -17.23
C ALA A 119 -9.90 1.35 -16.39
N LEU A 120 -10.03 2.30 -15.45
CA LEU A 120 -11.24 2.47 -14.65
C LEU A 120 -12.42 2.92 -15.53
N GLU A 121 -12.20 3.83 -16.48
CA GLU A 121 -13.19 4.32 -17.44
C GLU A 121 -13.66 3.27 -18.46
N SER A 122 -12.89 2.19 -18.61
CA SER A 122 -13.28 1.05 -19.45
C SER A 122 -14.08 0.00 -18.68
N LEU A 123 -14.12 0.06 -17.35
CA LEU A 123 -14.90 -0.88 -16.54
C LEU A 123 -16.41 -0.67 -16.75
N PRO A 124 -17.20 -1.76 -16.75
CA PRO A 124 -18.65 -1.70 -16.56
C PRO A 124 -19.01 -0.87 -15.32
N GLN A 125 -20.13 -0.14 -15.40
CA GLN A 125 -20.55 0.83 -14.38
C GLN A 125 -20.55 0.24 -12.97
N ASP A 126 -21.19 -0.92 -12.76
CA ASP A 126 -21.28 -1.59 -11.45
C ASP A 126 -19.90 -1.96 -10.85
N TYR A 127 -18.91 -2.23 -11.71
CA TYR A 127 -17.56 -2.56 -11.27
C TYR A 127 -16.73 -1.32 -10.98
N ARG A 128 -16.90 -0.25 -11.76
CA ARG A 128 -16.29 1.04 -11.46
C ARG A 128 -16.83 1.60 -10.15
N GLU A 129 -18.15 1.61 -9.99
CA GLU A 129 -18.85 2.15 -8.82
C GLU A 129 -18.35 1.49 -7.53
N ILE A 130 -18.28 0.15 -7.48
CA ILE A 130 -17.84 -0.54 -6.27
C ILE A 130 -16.35 -0.28 -5.93
N ILE A 131 -15.50 -0.04 -6.94
CA ILE A 131 -14.09 0.36 -6.72
C ILE A 131 -14.05 1.78 -6.17
N LEU A 132 -14.80 2.73 -6.75
CA LEU A 132 -14.83 4.10 -6.27
C LEU A 132 -15.31 4.19 -4.81
N LEU A 133 -16.43 3.52 -4.50
CA LEU A 133 -16.95 3.46 -3.13
C LEU A 133 -15.92 2.88 -2.16
N ARG A 134 -15.16 1.86 -2.57
CA ARG A 134 -14.19 1.20 -1.69
C ARG A 134 -12.88 1.95 -1.55
N ASP A 135 -12.29 2.37 -2.67
CA ASP A 135 -10.90 2.79 -2.76
C ASP A 135 -10.76 4.33 -2.83
N PHE A 136 -11.85 5.07 -3.10
CA PHE A 136 -11.88 6.54 -3.06
C PHE A 136 -12.72 7.07 -1.89
N GLU A 137 -13.92 6.52 -1.67
CA GLU A 137 -14.78 6.92 -0.54
C GLU A 137 -14.50 6.14 0.75
N GLU A 138 -13.57 5.18 0.70
CA GLU A 138 -13.11 4.35 1.83
C GLU A 138 -14.22 3.54 2.54
N LEU A 139 -15.39 3.36 1.93
CA LEU A 139 -16.51 2.64 2.52
C LEU A 139 -16.16 1.17 2.81
N THR A 140 -16.64 0.66 3.93
CA THR A 140 -16.54 -0.76 4.29
C THR A 140 -17.40 -1.61 3.38
N ILE A 141 -17.10 -2.92 3.32
CA ILE A 141 -17.94 -3.88 2.57
C ILE A 141 -19.40 -3.85 3.04
N GLY A 142 -19.64 -3.59 4.33
CA GLY A 142 -20.99 -3.48 4.90
C GLY A 142 -21.72 -2.23 4.39
N GLU A 143 -21.06 -1.07 4.42
CA GLU A 143 -21.61 0.18 3.90
C GLU A 143 -21.85 0.11 2.39
N ILE A 144 -20.92 -0.47 1.63
CA ILE A 144 -21.08 -0.71 0.19
C ILE A 144 -22.28 -1.63 -0.08
N ALA A 145 -22.44 -2.69 0.73
CA ALA A 145 -23.58 -3.60 0.60
C ALA A 145 -24.92 -2.87 0.84
N GLN A 146 -24.99 -2.01 1.85
CA GLN A 146 -26.16 -1.18 2.10
C GLN A 146 -26.40 -0.16 0.97
N HIS A 147 -25.35 0.52 0.53
CA HIS A 147 -25.40 1.55 -0.50
C HIS A 147 -25.87 1.00 -1.86
N LEU A 148 -25.41 -0.20 -2.23
CA LEU A 148 -25.71 -0.84 -3.51
C LEU A 148 -26.88 -1.83 -3.44
N GLY A 149 -27.53 -2.01 -2.28
CA GLY A 149 -28.59 -2.99 -2.10
C GLY A 149 -28.14 -4.44 -2.30
N LEU A 150 -26.89 -4.76 -1.95
CA LEU A 150 -26.27 -6.07 -2.10
C LEU A 150 -26.10 -6.77 -0.75
N THR A 151 -25.80 -8.07 -0.79
CA THR A 151 -25.27 -8.76 0.39
C THR A 151 -23.76 -8.48 0.55
N PRO A 152 -23.20 -8.52 1.77
CA PRO A 152 -21.75 -8.36 1.97
C PRO A 152 -20.90 -9.35 1.16
N GLY A 153 -21.39 -10.57 0.95
CA GLY A 153 -20.73 -11.58 0.11
C GLY A 153 -20.75 -11.22 -1.38
N ALA A 154 -21.86 -10.69 -1.88
CA ALA A 154 -21.97 -10.17 -3.23
C ALA A 154 -21.06 -8.95 -3.44
N SER A 155 -21.00 -8.02 -2.47
CA SER A 155 -20.09 -6.87 -2.51
C SER A 155 -18.62 -7.29 -2.55
N LYS A 156 -18.20 -8.24 -1.71
CA LYS A 156 -16.82 -8.79 -1.75
C LYS A 156 -16.50 -9.40 -3.12
N SER A 157 -17.41 -10.22 -3.64
CA SER A 157 -17.20 -10.92 -4.91
C SER A 157 -17.15 -9.94 -6.08
N ARG A 158 -18.03 -8.94 -6.09
CA ARG A 158 -18.10 -7.90 -7.12
C ARG A 158 -16.85 -7.01 -7.10
N LEU A 159 -16.41 -6.57 -5.92
CA LEU A 159 -15.17 -5.79 -5.76
C LEU A 159 -13.95 -6.57 -6.23
N HIS A 160 -13.88 -7.87 -5.90
CA HIS A 160 -12.78 -8.72 -6.34
C HIS A 160 -12.72 -8.82 -7.86
N ARG A 161 -13.85 -9.10 -8.52
CA ARG A 161 -13.94 -9.15 -9.99
C ARG A 161 -13.61 -7.81 -10.64
N ALA A 162 -14.12 -6.72 -10.09
CA ALA A 162 -13.82 -5.37 -10.56
C ALA A 162 -12.31 -5.11 -10.58
N ARG A 163 -11.60 -5.49 -9.51
CA ARG A 163 -10.13 -5.32 -9.42
C ARG A 163 -9.36 -6.20 -10.38
N LEU A 164 -9.84 -7.43 -10.66
CA LEU A 164 -9.23 -8.30 -11.66
C LEU A 164 -9.36 -7.71 -13.06
N LEU A 165 -10.55 -7.24 -13.44
CA LEU A 165 -10.80 -6.56 -14.71
C LEU A 165 -9.99 -5.27 -14.85
N ALA A 166 -9.94 -4.45 -13.80
CA ALA A 166 -9.14 -3.23 -13.81
C ALA A 166 -7.66 -3.53 -14.06
N ARG A 167 -7.13 -4.59 -13.44
CA ARG A 167 -5.76 -5.06 -13.66
C ARG A 167 -5.55 -5.55 -15.09
N GLU A 168 -6.50 -6.31 -15.63
CA GLU A 168 -6.43 -6.80 -17.02
C GLU A 168 -6.38 -5.63 -18.01
N TYR A 169 -7.23 -4.61 -17.85
CA TYR A 169 -7.22 -3.44 -18.72
C TYR A 169 -5.95 -2.60 -18.58
N LEU A 170 -5.44 -2.46 -17.36
CA LEU A 170 -4.17 -1.76 -17.10
C LEU A 170 -2.97 -2.47 -17.75
N LEU A 171 -2.96 -3.81 -17.76
CA LEU A 171 -1.85 -4.60 -18.28
C LEU A 171 -1.98 -4.96 -19.78
N GLY A 172 -3.21 -5.02 -20.28
CA GLY A 172 -3.58 -5.39 -21.65
C GLY A 172 -3.67 -4.23 -22.63
N SER A 173 -3.52 -2.98 -22.17
CA SER A 173 -3.41 -1.78 -23.01
C SER A 173 -2.00 -1.61 -23.62
N GLN A 174 -1.27 -2.72 -23.84
CA GLN A 174 0.08 -2.77 -24.41
C GLN A 174 0.05 -3.24 -25.87
#